data_AF-A0A9W9R8P0-F1
#
_entry.id   AF-A0A9W9R8P0-F1
#
_cell.length_a   1.000
_cell.length_b   1.000
_cell.length_c   1.000
_cell.angle_alpha   90.00
_cell.angle_beta   90.00
_cell.angle_gamma   90.00
#
_symmetry.space_group_name_H-M   'P 1'
#
loop_
_entity.id
_entity.type
_entity.pdbx_description
1 polymer ?
#
loop_
_entity_poly.entity_id
_entity_poly.type
_entity_poly.pdbx_seq_one_letter_code
_entity_poly.pdbx_strand_id
1 'polypeptide(L)'
;MKFTAIFFTLMAATAVSASVLDTRDTCGSGYDPAQRRTNSPCQSSNGDRHFCGCDRTGIVECKGGKWTEVQDCGRNSCHGGTEGGAKC
;
A
#
# COMPACT_ATOMS: atom_id res chain seq x y z
N MET A 1 33.35 -15.91 -33.71
CA MET A 1 32.93 -15.23 -32.46
C MET A 1 31.80 -14.25 -32.81
N LYS A 2 30.53 -14.64 -32.63
CA LYS A 2 29.35 -13.81 -32.94
C LYS A 2 28.12 -14.25 -32.11
N PHE A 3 28.14 -14.17 -30.78
CA PHE A 3 26.95 -14.49 -29.97
C PHE A 3 26.90 -13.79 -28.59
N THR A 4 27.26 -12.50 -28.51
CA THR A 4 27.30 -11.78 -27.20
C THR A 4 26.64 -10.41 -27.24
N ALA A 5 25.43 -10.29 -27.82
CA ALA A 5 24.76 -8.98 -27.89
C ALA A 5 23.23 -9.00 -27.76
N ILE A 6 22.62 -9.98 -27.08
CA ILE A 6 21.14 -10.03 -26.93
C ILE A 6 20.72 -10.42 -25.51
N PHE A 7 21.17 -9.68 -24.48
CA PHE A 7 20.70 -9.91 -23.11
C PHE A 7 20.42 -8.64 -22.28
N PHE A 8 20.33 -7.46 -22.91
CA PHE A 8 20.19 -6.18 -22.17
C PHE A 8 18.98 -5.34 -22.58
N THR A 9 17.81 -5.94 -22.84
CA THR A 9 16.60 -5.18 -23.24
C THR A 9 15.32 -5.57 -22.49
N LEU A 10 15.39 -5.99 -21.22
CA LEU A 10 14.18 -6.18 -20.41
C LEU A 10 14.37 -5.79 -18.93
N MET A 11 14.55 -4.50 -18.65
CA MET A 11 14.35 -3.94 -17.30
C MET A 11 13.87 -2.49 -17.42
N ALA A 12 12.64 -2.29 -17.90
CA ALA A 12 12.02 -0.96 -17.96
C ALA A 12 10.51 -0.95 -17.62
N ALA A 13 9.93 -2.06 -17.15
CA ALA A 13 8.47 -2.20 -17.01
C ALA A 13 7.93 -2.12 -15.57
N THR A 14 8.77 -2.09 -14.52
CA THR A 14 8.28 -2.20 -13.13
C THR A 14 7.98 -0.86 -12.45
N ALA A 15 8.53 0.25 -12.94
CA ALA A 15 8.35 1.56 -12.29
C ALA A 15 6.93 2.13 -12.45
N VAL A 16 6.24 1.81 -13.54
CA VAL A 16 4.88 2.33 -13.82
C VAL A 16 3.83 1.67 -12.91
N SER A 17 4.09 0.45 -12.43
CA SER A 17 3.15 -0.30 -11.59
C SER A 17 3.07 0.24 -10.17
N ALA A 18 4.14 0.88 -9.66
CA ALA A 18 4.18 1.41 -8.30
C ALA A 18 3.34 2.69 -8.15
N SER A 19 3.52 3.66 -9.07
CA SER A 19 2.82 4.95 -9.04
C SER A 19 1.30 4.82 -9.29
N VAL A 20 0.88 3.87 -10.13
CA VAL A 20 -0.55 3.58 -10.34
C VAL A 20 -1.18 2.90 -9.13
N LEU A 21 -0.44 2.09 -8.37
CA LEU A 21 -0.96 1.48 -7.15
C LEU A 21 -1.14 2.50 -6.03
N ASP A 22 -0.18 3.41 -5.84
CA ASP A 22 -0.18 4.44 -4.80
C ASP A 22 -1.41 5.39 -4.88
N THR A 23 -1.83 5.69 -6.10
CA THR A 23 -3.06 6.49 -6.33
C THR A 23 -4.34 5.69 -6.07
N ARG A 24 -4.29 4.36 -6.14
CA ARG A 24 -5.46 3.47 -6.03
C ARG A 24 -5.71 2.95 -4.63
N ASP A 25 -4.67 2.92 -3.79
CA ASP A 25 -4.72 2.31 -2.47
C ASP A 25 -4.92 3.32 -1.32
N THR A 26 -4.63 4.60 -1.60
CA THR A 26 -4.91 5.73 -0.72
C THR A 26 -6.40 6.08 -0.69
N CYS A 27 -6.81 6.84 0.33
CA CYS A 27 -8.21 7.20 0.54
C CYS A 27 -8.73 8.27 -0.43
N GLY A 28 -7.82 9.02 -1.06
CA GLY A 28 -8.11 10.12 -2.00
C GLY A 28 -7.78 11.49 -1.43
N SER A 29 -8.11 12.54 -2.17
CA SER A 29 -7.87 13.93 -1.76
C SER A 29 -8.59 14.27 -0.46
N GLY A 30 -7.92 15.00 0.43
CA GLY A 30 -8.45 15.43 1.73
C GLY A 30 -8.26 14.42 2.87
N TYR A 31 -7.70 13.25 2.59
CA TYR A 31 -7.34 12.25 3.61
C TYR A 31 -5.87 12.37 4.01
N ASP A 32 -5.56 11.81 5.17
CA ASP A 32 -4.19 11.73 5.68
C ASP A 32 -3.37 10.72 4.84
N PRO A 33 -2.14 11.06 4.41
CA PRO A 33 -1.29 10.14 3.65
C PRO A 33 -0.95 8.83 4.38
N ALA A 34 -1.15 8.76 5.70
CA ALA A 34 -1.03 7.55 6.50
C ALA A 34 -2.29 6.65 6.46
N GLN A 35 -3.32 7.01 5.69
CA GLN A 35 -4.54 6.22 5.55
C GLN A 35 -4.55 5.40 4.26
N ARG A 36 -5.16 4.22 4.33
CA ARG A 36 -5.35 3.31 3.21
C ARG A 36 -6.80 2.87 3.13
N ARG A 37 -7.27 2.65 1.91
CA ARG A 37 -8.65 2.25 1.63
C ARG A 37 -8.78 0.74 1.83
N THR A 38 -9.57 0.30 2.80
CA THR A 38 -9.84 -1.12 3.02
C THR A 38 -10.35 -1.79 1.73
N ASN A 39 -9.90 -3.01 1.46
CA ASN A 39 -10.15 -3.80 0.24
C ASN A 39 -9.55 -3.26 -1.07
N SER A 40 -8.83 -2.15 -1.04
CA SER A 40 -8.09 -1.64 -2.20
C SER A 40 -6.78 -2.42 -2.43
N PRO A 41 -6.24 -2.44 -3.66
CA PRO A 41 -4.98 -3.15 -3.95
C PRO A 41 -3.82 -2.55 -3.16
N CYS A 42 -2.80 -3.33 -2.79
CA CYS A 42 -1.62 -2.84 -2.10
C CYS A 42 -0.33 -3.42 -2.69
N GLN A 43 0.77 -2.66 -2.62
CA GLN A 43 2.10 -3.13 -3.03
C GLN A 43 2.60 -4.16 -2.02
N SER A 44 3.19 -5.26 -2.49
CA SER A 44 3.80 -6.29 -1.62
C SER A 44 4.96 -5.76 -0.77
N SER A 45 5.62 -4.67 -1.21
CA SER A 45 6.66 -3.96 -0.45
C SER A 45 6.14 -3.25 0.81
N ASN A 46 4.83 -3.16 1.00
CA ASN A 46 4.26 -2.75 2.28
C ASN A 46 4.50 -3.77 3.39
N GLY A 47 4.67 -5.05 3.05
CA GLY A 47 4.94 -6.10 4.03
C GLY A 47 3.90 -6.13 5.14
N ASP A 48 4.39 -6.12 6.38
CA ASP A 48 3.65 -6.13 7.64
C ASP A 48 3.35 -4.72 8.19
N ARG A 49 3.55 -3.66 7.39
CA ARG A 49 3.20 -2.31 7.82
C ARG A 49 1.70 -2.19 8.05
N HIS A 50 1.38 -1.55 9.17
CA HIS A 50 0.02 -1.24 9.58
C HIS A 50 -0.31 0.23 9.32
N PHE A 51 -1.43 0.44 8.64
CA PHE A 51 -1.99 1.77 8.36
C PHE A 51 -3.41 1.87 8.89
N CYS A 52 -3.94 3.08 8.97
CA CYS A 52 -5.33 3.28 9.34
C CYS A 52 -6.25 3.18 8.13
N GLY A 53 -7.46 2.64 8.34
CA GLY A 53 -8.56 2.80 7.40
C GLY A 53 -8.93 4.27 7.19
N CYS A 54 -9.63 4.57 6.09
CA CYS A 54 -10.06 5.93 5.75
C CYS A 54 -10.99 6.55 6.80
N ASP A 55 -11.82 5.73 7.44
CA ASP A 55 -12.72 6.08 8.55
C ASP A 55 -12.04 6.11 9.93
N ARG A 56 -10.77 5.68 9.99
CA ARG A 56 -9.99 5.50 11.23
C ARG A 56 -10.63 4.53 12.24
N THR A 57 -11.55 3.69 11.80
CA THR A 57 -12.18 2.69 12.70
C THR A 57 -11.45 1.37 12.72
N GLY A 58 -10.51 1.13 11.80
CA GLY A 58 -9.72 -0.10 11.76
C GLY A 58 -8.28 0.13 11.35
N ILE A 59 -7.43 -0.82 11.73
CA ILE A 59 -6.05 -0.97 11.27
C ILE A 59 -6.04 -1.96 10.10
N VAL A 60 -5.37 -1.60 9.01
CA VAL A 60 -5.24 -2.41 7.81
C VAL A 60 -3.79 -2.82 7.56
N GLU A 61 -3.61 -4.03 7.03
CA GLU A 61 -2.33 -4.62 6.61
C GLU A 61 -2.43 -5.11 5.16
N CYS A 62 -1.33 -5.08 4.42
CA CYS A 62 -1.30 -5.56 3.05
C CYS A 62 -1.23 -7.10 3.00
N LYS A 63 -2.37 -7.76 2.78
CA LYS A 63 -2.48 -9.22 2.70
C LYS A 63 -2.97 -9.66 1.33
N GLY A 64 -2.25 -10.55 0.68
CA GLY A 64 -2.63 -11.08 -0.64
C GLY A 64 -2.79 -10.00 -1.72
N GLY A 65 -2.05 -8.90 -1.61
CA GLY A 65 -2.14 -7.76 -2.53
C GLY A 65 -3.35 -6.85 -2.30
N LYS A 66 -4.01 -6.94 -1.14
CA LYS A 66 -5.08 -6.00 -0.73
C LYS A 66 -4.90 -5.50 0.70
N TRP A 67 -5.29 -4.25 0.95
CA TRP A 67 -5.44 -3.72 2.29
C TRP A 67 -6.58 -4.43 3.01
N THR A 68 -6.23 -5.25 3.99
CA THR A 68 -7.16 -6.08 4.74
C THR A 68 -7.18 -5.59 6.17
N GLU A 69 -8.38 -5.40 6.73
CA GLU A 69 -8.52 -5.05 8.14
C GLU A 69 -8.00 -6.19 9.03
N VAL A 70 -7.12 -5.86 9.96
CA VAL A 70 -6.51 -6.82 10.89
C VAL A 70 -6.92 -6.56 12.35
N GLN A 71 -7.40 -5.34 12.64
CA GLN A 71 -7.89 -4.97 13.94
C GLN A 71 -8.96 -3.88 13.81
N ASP A 72 -10.10 -4.10 14.45
CA ASP A 72 -11.17 -3.11 14.58
C ASP A 72 -10.94 -2.27 15.85
N CYS A 73 -10.87 -0.95 15.70
CA CYS A 73 -10.76 0.03 16.78
C CYS A 73 -12.14 0.39 17.38
N GLY A 74 -13.25 0.00 16.75
CA GLY A 74 -14.64 0.24 17.14
C GLY A 74 -15.12 1.70 17.01
N ARG A 75 -14.20 2.65 17.03
CA ARG A 75 -14.43 4.09 16.84
C ARG A 75 -13.31 4.68 15.99
N ASN A 76 -13.50 5.91 15.52
CA ASN A 76 -12.56 6.66 14.69
C ASN A 76 -11.29 7.11 15.44
N SER A 77 -10.63 6.22 16.19
CA SER A 77 -9.45 6.52 17.02
C SER A 77 -8.13 6.06 16.40
N CYS A 78 -8.14 5.43 15.22
CA CYS A 78 -6.91 5.00 14.59
C CYS A 78 -6.01 6.19 14.22
N HIS A 79 -4.73 6.09 14.61
CA HIS A 79 -3.68 7.04 14.30
C HIS A 79 -2.38 6.32 13.94
N GLY A 80 -1.57 6.92 13.07
CA GLY A 80 -0.34 6.31 12.55
C GLY A 80 0.44 7.31 11.68
N GLY A 81 1.57 6.88 11.15
CA GLY A 81 2.42 7.67 10.25
C GLY A 81 2.47 7.13 8.83
N THR A 82 3.12 7.87 7.94
CA THR A 82 3.32 7.48 6.53
C THR A 82 4.23 6.25 6.37
N GLU A 83 5.03 5.95 7.38
CA GLU A 83 5.87 4.74 7.45
C GLU A 83 5.14 3.54 8.07
N GLY A 84 3.85 3.71 8.43
CA GLY A 84 3.02 2.72 9.11
C GLY A 84 2.92 2.96 10.62
N GLY A 85 2.85 1.87 11.39
CA GLY A 85 2.76 1.92 12.86
C GLY A 85 1.40 2.36 13.40
N ALA A 86 0.33 2.09 12.64
CA ALA A 86 -1.03 2.42 13.05
C ALA A 86 -1.44 1.75 14.37
N LYS A 87 -2.17 2.50 15.20
CA LYS A 87 -2.70 2.08 16.50
C LYS A 87 -4.10 2.64 16.71
N CYS A 88 -4.91 1.90 17.45
CA CYS A 88 -6.08 2.45 18.14
C CYS A 88 -5.62 3.13 19.44
#